data_AF-A0A4Z0F7S8-F1
#
_entry.id   AF-A0A4Z0F7S8-F1
#
_cell.length_a   1.000
_cell.length_b   1.000
_cell.length_c   1.000
_cell.angle_alpha   90.00
_cell.angle_beta   90.00
_cell.angle_gamma   90.00
#
_symmetry.space_group_name_H-M   'P 1'
#
loop_
_entity.id
_entity.type
_entity.pdbx_description
1 polymer ?
#
loop_
_entity_poly.entity_id
_entity_poly.type
_entity_poly.pdbx_seq_one_letter_code
_entity_poly.pdbx_strand_id
1 'polypeptide(L)'
;MSNEVRDELLKKAEEMGLEFPKNIPTDKLQEKINHAETPTINEVKTANKVPSDARSKRIRSLKETRIVTITNREARESEVLSTVKLSVHNMYGSISKEVPLDIPVELETVLIEHCKSIMFTSVKPEIIDGKPTGNSIAVRRRKFSVSYEDVD
;
A
#
# COMPACT_ATOMS: atom_id res chain seq x y z
N MET A 1 1.15 15.81 55.46
CA MET A 1 2.23 15.30 54.60
C MET A 1 3.41 16.23 54.79
N SER A 2 4.51 15.70 55.31
CA SER A 2 5.69 16.44 55.81
C SER A 2 6.34 17.26 54.70
N ASN A 3 6.71 18.52 54.97
CA ASN A 3 7.42 19.39 54.01
C ASN A 3 8.73 18.75 53.48
N GLU A 4 9.33 17.86 54.27
CA GLU A 4 10.54 17.11 53.94
C GLU A 4 10.39 16.25 52.67
N VAL A 5 9.22 15.65 52.44
CA VAL A 5 8.95 14.77 51.27
C VAL A 5 8.97 15.58 49.98
N ARG A 6 8.55 16.85 50.03
CA ARG A 6 8.52 17.74 48.86
C ARG A 6 9.93 18.17 48.46
N ASP A 7 10.78 18.47 49.44
CA ASP A 7 12.16 18.89 49.19
C ASP A 7 13.00 17.76 48.59
N GLU A 8 12.75 16.51 48.98
CA GLU A 8 13.39 15.33 48.37
C GLU A 8 12.96 15.12 46.91
N LEU A 9 11.69 15.32 46.58
CA LEU A 9 11.20 15.20 45.20
C LEU A 9 11.74 16.32 44.30
N LEU A 10 11.93 17.53 44.83
CA LEU A 10 12.52 18.64 44.10
C LEU A 10 14.00 18.37 43.76
N LYS A 11 14.79 17.88 44.72
CA LYS A 11 16.19 17.48 44.48
C LYS A 11 16.29 16.38 43.42
N LYS A 12 15.45 15.35 43.50
CA LYS A 12 15.41 14.27 42.49
C LYS A 12 15.06 14.78 41.09
N ALA A 13 14.11 15.72 40.99
CA ALA A 13 13.73 16.29 39.70
C ALA A 13 14.83 17.19 39.11
N GLU A 14 15.56 17.94 39.94
CA GLU A 14 16.72 18.74 39.54
C GLU A 14 17.91 17.87 39.11
N GLU A 15 18.22 16.80 39.86
CA GLU A 15 19.28 15.84 39.51
C GLU A 15 19.00 15.13 38.17
N MET A 16 17.72 14.87 37.85
CA MET A 16 17.30 14.30 36.58
C MET A 16 17.14 15.32 35.44
N GLY A 17 17.41 16.61 35.68
CA GLY A 17 17.35 17.65 34.66
C GLY A 17 15.94 17.94 34.11
N LEU A 18 14.90 17.66 34.90
CA LEU A 18 13.50 17.91 34.50
C LEU A 18 13.15 19.38 34.70
N GLU A 19 12.72 20.06 33.64
CA GLU A 19 12.16 21.41 33.76
C GLU A 19 10.72 21.35 34.32
N PHE A 20 10.49 22.02 35.46
CA PHE A 20 9.17 22.14 36.06
C PHE A 20 8.85 23.58 36.50
N PRO A 21 7.58 24.01 36.45
CA PRO A 21 7.17 25.33 36.91
C PRO A 21 7.30 25.43 38.44
N LYS A 22 7.72 26.61 38.93
CA LYS A 22 8.02 26.89 40.35
C LYS A 22 6.88 26.57 41.33
N ASN A 23 5.62 26.59 40.87
CA ASN A 23 4.42 26.30 41.67
C ASN A 23 3.76 24.95 41.34
N ILE A 24 4.54 23.90 41.07
CA ILE A 24 3.98 22.58 40.81
C ILE A 24 3.47 21.89 42.10
N PRO A 25 2.24 21.33 42.11
CA PRO A 25 1.75 20.53 43.22
C PRO A 25 2.52 19.20 43.33
N THR A 26 2.69 18.71 44.56
CA THR A 26 3.58 17.57 44.89
C THR A 26 3.20 16.29 44.13
N ASP A 27 1.90 16.03 43.94
CA ASP A 27 1.40 14.84 43.24
C ASP A 27 1.86 14.81 41.77
N LYS A 28 1.80 15.97 41.08
CA LYS A 28 2.23 16.09 39.67
C LYS A 28 3.74 16.03 39.50
N LEU A 29 4.50 16.42 40.53
CA LEU A 29 5.96 16.30 40.52
C LEU A 29 6.37 14.82 40.60
N GLN A 30 5.68 14.05 41.45
CA GLN A 30 5.91 12.62 41.61
C GLN A 30 5.56 11.83 40.34
N GLU A 31 4.45 12.16 39.66
CA GLU A 31 4.08 11.57 38.38
C GLU A 31 5.14 11.78 37.28
N LYS A 32 5.74 12.98 37.21
CA LYS A 32 6.80 13.29 36.22
C LYS A 32 8.08 12.50 36.47
N ILE A 33 8.46 12.32 37.73
CA ILE A 33 9.63 11.52 38.12
C ILE A 33 9.41 10.05 37.73
N ASN A 34 8.24 9.50 38.05
CA ASN A 34 7.92 8.10 37.73
C ASN A 34 7.90 7.83 36.22
N HIS A 35 7.44 8.79 35.41
CA HIS A 35 7.44 8.67 33.95
C HIS A 35 8.85 8.78 33.34
N ALA A 36 9.78 9.49 33.99
CA ALA A 36 11.16 9.61 33.53
C ALA A 36 12.00 8.35 33.84
N GLU A 37 11.72 7.66 34.95
CA GLU A 37 12.43 6.44 35.34
C GLU A 37 12.11 5.23 34.46
N THR A 38 10.96 5.20 33.79
CA THR A 38 10.64 4.11 32.85
C THR A 38 11.30 4.36 31.49
N PRO A 39 12.17 3.47 30.98
CA PRO A 39 12.70 3.58 29.63
C PRO A 39 11.60 3.22 28.63
N THR A 40 10.78 4.20 28.25
CA THR A 40 9.98 4.07 27.03
C THR A 40 10.95 3.94 25.88
N ILE A 41 10.97 2.77 25.26
CA ILE A 41 11.60 2.49 23.98
C ILE A 41 11.02 3.52 23.00
N ASN A 42 11.75 4.62 22.81
CA ASN A 42 11.44 5.60 21.80
C ASN A 42 11.61 4.89 20.46
N GLU A 43 10.50 4.51 19.85
CA GLU A 43 10.43 4.22 18.43
C GLU A 43 11.23 5.31 17.71
N VAL A 44 12.32 4.89 17.06
CA VAL A 44 13.12 5.75 16.21
C VAL A 44 12.19 6.20 15.08
N LYS A 45 11.58 7.38 15.25
CA LYS A 45 10.85 8.09 14.21
C LYS A 45 11.86 8.60 13.19
N THR A 46 12.49 7.70 12.44
CA THR A 46 13.13 8.06 11.17
C THR A 46 12.01 8.31 10.17
N ALA A 47 11.41 9.49 10.29
CA ALA A 47 10.42 10.00 9.38
C ALA A 47 11.10 10.35 8.05
N ASN A 48 11.44 9.33 7.26
CA ASN A 48 11.47 9.48 5.81
C ASN A 48 10.03 9.77 5.41
N LYS A 49 9.65 11.06 5.37
CA LYS A 49 8.39 11.53 4.82
C LYS A 49 8.38 11.20 3.33
N VAL A 50 8.01 9.97 3.00
CA VAL A 50 7.48 9.65 1.67
C VAL A 50 6.41 10.72 1.40
N PRO A 51 6.45 11.44 0.27
CA PRO A 51 5.52 12.53 0.01
C PRO A 51 4.09 12.03 0.27
N SER A 52 3.38 12.74 1.15
CA SER A 52 2.08 12.33 1.71
C SER A 52 1.10 11.89 0.61
N ASP A 53 1.27 12.50 -0.56
CA ASP A 53 0.37 12.40 -1.70
C ASP A 53 0.53 11.07 -2.45
N ALA A 54 1.76 10.54 -2.53
CA ALA A 54 1.98 9.24 -3.18
C ALA A 54 1.47 8.09 -2.31
N ARG A 55 1.68 8.20 -0.99
CA ARG A 55 1.18 7.23 -0.01
C ARG A 55 -0.34 7.22 0.02
N SER A 56 -0.96 8.40 0.11
CA SER A 56 -2.43 8.53 0.14
C SER A 56 -3.07 8.03 -1.16
N LYS A 57 -2.49 8.30 -2.33
CA LYS A 57 -2.95 7.76 -3.62
C LYS A 57 -2.97 6.23 -3.63
N ARG A 58 -1.90 5.57 -3.16
CA ARG A 58 -1.84 4.10 -3.10
C ARG A 58 -2.86 3.50 -2.15
N ILE A 59 -3.09 4.13 -1.00
CA ILE A 59 -4.10 3.71 -0.02
C ILE A 59 -5.51 3.93 -0.59
N ARG A 60 -5.72 5.01 -1.34
CA ARG A 60 -7.01 5.29 -1.98
C ARG A 60 -7.32 4.30 -3.09
N SER A 61 -6.36 3.99 -3.95
CA SER A 61 -6.56 3.05 -5.05
C SER A 61 -6.83 1.61 -4.58
N LEU A 62 -6.39 1.26 -3.36
CA LEU A 62 -6.77 0.02 -2.67
C LEU A 62 -8.27 -0.03 -2.29
N LYS A 63 -8.95 1.12 -2.16
CA LYS A 63 -10.36 1.21 -1.73
C LYS A 63 -11.32 1.61 -2.85
N GLU A 64 -10.83 2.34 -3.86
CA GLU A 64 -11.65 2.83 -4.98
C GLU A 64 -12.01 1.69 -5.93
N THR A 65 -13.30 1.39 -6.04
CA THR A 65 -13.84 0.36 -6.93
C THR A 65 -14.43 0.97 -8.20
N ARG A 66 -14.39 0.20 -9.30
CA ARG A 66 -15.03 0.53 -10.58
C ARG A 66 -15.63 -0.72 -11.21
N ILE A 67 -16.70 -0.55 -11.97
CA ILE A 67 -17.30 -1.63 -12.76
C ILE A 67 -16.48 -1.78 -14.04
N VAL A 68 -15.90 -2.97 -14.22
CA VAL A 68 -15.09 -3.29 -15.39
C VAL A 68 -15.41 -4.67 -15.93
N THR A 69 -15.25 -4.80 -17.24
CA THR A 69 -15.31 -6.08 -17.93
C THR A 69 -13.91 -6.44 -18.41
N ILE A 70 -13.44 -7.62 -18.04
CA ILE A 70 -12.10 -8.11 -18.37
C ILE A 70 -12.22 -9.20 -19.44
N THR A 71 -11.49 -9.04 -20.54
CA THR A 71 -11.47 -10.01 -21.64
C THR A 71 -10.05 -10.51 -21.89
N ASN A 72 -9.90 -11.82 -22.08
CA ASN A 72 -8.61 -12.43 -22.42
C ASN A 72 -8.30 -12.21 -23.92
N ARG A 73 -7.11 -11.70 -24.22
CA ARG A 73 -6.61 -11.49 -25.60
C ARG A 73 -5.69 -12.62 -26.09
N GLU A 74 -5.34 -13.55 -25.21
CA GLU A 74 -4.52 -14.70 -25.55
C GLU A 74 -5.39 -15.81 -26.15
N ALA A 75 -5.39 -15.89 -27.49
CA ALA A 75 -6.22 -16.83 -28.24
C ALA A 75 -6.02 -18.31 -27.88
N ARG A 76 -4.85 -18.67 -27.33
CA ARG A 76 -4.54 -20.06 -26.94
C ARG A 76 -5.29 -20.54 -25.70
N GLU A 77 -5.62 -19.61 -24.81
CA GLU A 77 -6.23 -19.92 -23.50
C GLU A 77 -7.63 -19.35 -23.36
N SER A 78 -8.09 -18.58 -24.35
CA SER A 78 -9.38 -17.87 -24.30
C SER A 78 -10.59 -18.80 -24.20
N GLU A 79 -10.50 -20.04 -24.72
CA GLU A 79 -11.62 -20.99 -24.70
C GLU A 79 -11.72 -21.75 -23.36
N VAL A 80 -10.62 -21.85 -22.62
CA VAL A 80 -10.53 -22.66 -21.39
C VAL A 80 -10.60 -21.80 -20.14
N LEU A 81 -10.06 -20.58 -20.17
CA LEU A 81 -10.05 -19.68 -19.03
C LEU A 81 -11.37 -18.91 -18.92
N SER A 82 -12.11 -19.17 -17.84
CA SER A 82 -13.32 -18.42 -17.48
C SER A 82 -13.12 -17.47 -16.29
N THR A 83 -12.04 -17.64 -15.52
CA THR A 83 -11.72 -16.80 -14.36
C THR A 83 -10.23 -16.43 -14.33
N VAL A 84 -9.92 -15.30 -13.70
CA VAL A 84 -8.57 -14.79 -13.50
C VAL A 84 -8.34 -14.52 -12.02
N LYS A 85 -7.23 -15.02 -11.50
CA LYS A 85 -6.76 -14.72 -10.15
C LYS A 85 -5.93 -13.45 -10.18
N LEU A 86 -6.45 -12.36 -9.60
CA LEU A 86 -5.73 -11.11 -9.45
C LEU A 86 -5.33 -10.93 -7.99
N SER A 87 -4.05 -10.70 -7.75
CA SER A 87 -3.51 -10.51 -6.40
C SER A 87 -2.50 -9.38 -6.39
N VAL A 88 -2.66 -8.44 -5.48
CA VAL A 88 -1.68 -7.38 -5.22
C VAL A 88 -1.32 -7.38 -3.76
N HIS A 89 -0.01 -7.43 -3.49
CA HIS A 89 0.55 -7.36 -2.15
C HIS A 89 1.52 -6.17 -2.10
N ASN A 90 1.28 -5.25 -1.18
CA ASN A 90 2.18 -4.12 -0.93
C ASN A 90 2.26 -3.82 0.57
N MET A 91 3.13 -2.88 0.95
CA MET A 91 3.33 -2.46 2.34
C MET A 91 2.07 -1.84 2.98
N TYR A 92 1.11 -1.37 2.19
CA TYR A 92 -0.11 -0.70 2.65
C TYR A 92 -1.31 -1.66 2.75
N GLY A 93 -1.25 -2.81 2.11
CA GLY A 93 -2.31 -3.81 2.12
C GLY A 93 -2.13 -4.90 1.06
N SER A 94 -2.90 -5.96 1.23
CA SER A 94 -2.97 -7.08 0.28
C SER A 94 -4.42 -7.37 -0.08
N ILE A 95 -4.69 -7.51 -1.38
CA ILE A 95 -6.01 -7.86 -1.92
C ILE A 95 -5.82 -8.94 -2.96
N SER A 96 -6.60 -10.01 -2.86
CA SER A 96 -6.66 -11.07 -3.86
C SER A 96 -8.11 -11.46 -4.13
N LYS A 97 -8.48 -11.54 -5.41
CA LYS A 97 -9.83 -11.92 -5.85
C LYS A 97 -9.75 -12.84 -7.07
N GLU A 98 -10.70 -13.76 -7.14
CA GLU A 98 -11.01 -14.49 -8.37
C GLU A 98 -12.07 -13.71 -9.14
N VAL A 99 -11.72 -13.32 -10.36
CA VAL A 99 -12.55 -12.44 -11.20
C VAL A 99 -13.01 -13.22 -12.43
N PRO A 100 -14.31 -13.32 -12.70
CA PRO A 100 -14.79 -13.91 -13.94
C PRO A 100 -14.43 -13.04 -15.15
N LEU A 101 -14.17 -13.70 -16.28
CA LEU A 101 -13.94 -13.04 -17.56
C LEU A 101 -15.27 -12.75 -18.26
N ASP A 102 -15.28 -11.71 -19.10
CA ASP A 102 -16.37 -11.33 -20.00
C ASP A 102 -17.72 -10.99 -19.31
N ILE A 103 -17.66 -10.72 -18.01
CA ILE A 103 -18.79 -10.30 -17.17
C ILE A 103 -18.41 -8.98 -16.47
N PRO A 104 -19.32 -8.01 -16.34
CA PRO A 104 -19.06 -6.80 -15.57
C PRO A 104 -18.96 -7.10 -14.08
N VAL A 105 -17.86 -6.66 -13.47
CA VAL A 105 -17.58 -6.88 -12.04
C VAL A 105 -17.03 -5.61 -11.41
N GLU A 106 -17.46 -5.32 -10.18
CA GLU A 106 -16.87 -4.27 -9.35
C GLU A 106 -15.50 -4.71 -8.81
N LEU A 107 -14.45 -4.02 -9.27
CA LEU A 107 -13.07 -4.30 -8.88
C LEU A 107 -12.35 -3.05 -8.40
N GLU A 108 -11.43 -3.25 -7.46
CA GLU A 108 -10.54 -2.21 -6.98
C GLU A 108 -9.60 -1.73 -8.09
N THR A 109 -9.34 -0.43 -8.10
CA THR A 109 -8.48 0.23 -9.08
C THR A 109 -7.09 -0.40 -9.14
N VAL A 110 -6.55 -0.82 -7.99
CA VAL A 110 -5.26 -1.53 -7.91
C VAL A 110 -5.26 -2.89 -8.62
N LEU A 111 -6.35 -3.66 -8.54
CA LEU A 111 -6.48 -4.94 -9.25
C LEU A 111 -6.61 -4.71 -10.76
N ILE A 112 -7.30 -3.64 -11.16
CA ILE A 112 -7.42 -3.23 -12.56
C ILE A 112 -6.06 -2.84 -13.14
N GLU A 113 -5.26 -2.07 -12.40
CA GLU A 113 -3.89 -1.72 -12.78
C GLU A 113 -3.00 -2.97 -12.88
N HIS A 114 -3.13 -3.90 -11.94
CA HIS A 114 -2.41 -5.17 -12.00
C HIS A 114 -2.78 -5.96 -13.25
N CYS A 115 -4.07 -6.08 -13.58
CA CYS A 115 -4.54 -6.73 -14.79
C CYS A 115 -3.92 -6.11 -16.07
N LYS A 116 -3.86 -4.78 -16.16
CA LYS A 116 -3.22 -4.06 -17.27
C LYS A 116 -1.71 -4.28 -17.37
N SER A 117 -1.05 -4.62 -16.26
CA SER A 117 0.38 -4.89 -16.21
C SER A 117 0.77 -6.28 -16.73
N ILE A 118 -0.18 -7.22 -16.79
CA ILE A 118 0.06 -8.59 -17.22
C ILE A 118 0.28 -8.63 -18.73
N MET A 119 1.49 -9.00 -19.12
CA MET A 119 1.93 -9.09 -20.50
C MET A 119 2.26 -10.54 -20.87
N PHE A 120 1.96 -10.94 -22.09
CA PHE A 120 2.36 -12.22 -22.66
C PHE A 120 3.16 -12.01 -23.95
N THR A 121 3.95 -13.01 -24.33
CA THR A 121 4.74 -12.99 -25.56
C THR A 121 4.01 -13.80 -26.62
N SER A 122 3.64 -13.13 -27.71
CA SER A 122 3.01 -13.74 -28.88
C SER A 122 4.01 -13.79 -30.02
N VAL A 123 4.10 -14.95 -30.67
CA VAL A 123 4.92 -15.10 -31.87
C VAL A 123 4.11 -14.65 -33.08
N LYS A 124 4.69 -13.78 -33.92
CA LYS A 124 4.17 -13.42 -35.24
C LYS A 124 5.17 -13.83 -36.32
N PRO A 125 4.72 -14.21 -37.52
CA PRO A 125 5.63 -14.36 -38.65
C PRO A 125 6.27 -13.01 -38.99
N GLU A 126 7.55 -13.02 -39.32
CA GLU A 126 8.24 -11.85 -39.86
C GLU A 126 7.82 -11.63 -41.32
N ILE A 127 7.42 -10.40 -41.62
CA ILE A 127 7.02 -9.98 -42.97
C ILE A 127 7.93 -8.80 -43.34
N ILE A 128 8.74 -8.99 -44.38
CA ILE A 128 9.57 -7.95 -44.99
C ILE A 128 9.07 -7.77 -46.43
N ASP A 129 8.81 -6.53 -46.83
CA ASP A 129 8.30 -6.18 -48.16
C ASP A 129 7.07 -6.98 -48.60
N GLY A 130 6.17 -7.26 -47.65
CA GLY A 130 4.93 -8.00 -47.87
C GLY A 130 5.11 -9.51 -48.08
N LYS A 131 6.33 -10.05 -47.97
CA LYS A 131 6.61 -11.48 -48.08
C LYS A 131 7.03 -12.07 -46.72
N PRO A 132 6.52 -13.25 -46.34
CA PRO A 132 6.98 -13.94 -45.15
C PRO A 132 8.42 -14.43 -45.36
N THR A 133 9.31 -14.11 -44.42
CA THR A 133 10.73 -14.51 -44.48
C THR A 133 10.99 -15.93 -44.00
N GLY A 134 9.98 -16.62 -43.47
CA GLY A 134 10.11 -17.91 -42.79
C GLY A 134 10.55 -17.80 -41.33
N ASN A 135 11.01 -16.62 -40.90
CA ASN A 135 11.36 -16.34 -39.52
C ASN A 135 10.14 -15.88 -38.71
N SER A 136 10.29 -15.90 -37.38
CA SER A 136 9.26 -15.50 -36.43
C SER A 136 9.80 -14.46 -35.44
N ILE A 137 9.00 -13.42 -35.19
CA ILE A 137 9.31 -12.35 -34.23
C ILE A 137 8.46 -12.53 -32.98
N ALA A 138 9.11 -12.48 -31.82
CA ALA A 138 8.44 -12.42 -30.53
C ALA A 138 7.93 -11.00 -30.27
N VAL A 139 6.62 -10.84 -30.10
CA VAL A 139 5.96 -9.57 -29.82
C VAL A 139 5.28 -9.63 -28.47
N ARG A 140 5.65 -8.72 -27.56
CA ARG A 140 5.02 -8.60 -26.25
C ARG A 140 3.69 -7.84 -26.36
N ARG A 141 2.60 -8.41 -25.85
CA ARG A 141 1.26 -7.79 -25.83
C ARG A 141 0.62 -7.94 -24.46
N ARG A 142 -0.38 -7.10 -24.17
CA ARG A 142 -1.20 -7.20 -22.95
C ARG A 142 -2.06 -8.45 -23.01
N LYS A 143 -2.04 -9.26 -21.95
CA LYS A 143 -2.84 -10.49 -21.87
C LYS A 143 -4.32 -10.20 -21.76
N PHE A 144 -4.68 -9.16 -21.00
CA PHE A 144 -6.07 -8.79 -20.76
C PHE A 144 -6.40 -7.42 -21.37
N SER A 145 -7.62 -7.28 -21.88
CA SER A 145 -8.27 -5.99 -22.07
C SER A 145 -9.18 -5.69 -20.90
N VAL A 146 -9.25 -4.41 -20.55
CA VAL A 146 -10.20 -3.88 -19.56
C VAL A 146 -11.07 -2.86 -20.28
N SER A 147 -12.37 -3.09 -20.30
CA SER A 147 -13.38 -2.09 -20.69
C SER A 147 -14.06 -1.54 -19.44
N TYR A 148 -14.31 -0.24 -19.45
CA TYR A 148 -15.00 0.46 -18.37
C TYR A 148 -16.46 0.63 -18.76
N GLU A 149 -17.35 0.26 -17.85
CA GLU A 149 -18.75 0.63 -17.90
C GLU A 149 -18.92 1.82 -16.95
N ASP A 150 -18.29 2.94 -17.28
CA ASP A 150 -18.55 4.16 -16.52
C ASP A 150 -20.00 4.58 -16.86
N VAL A 151 -20.82 4.68 -15.82
CA VAL A 151 -22.13 5.33 -15.84
C VAL A 151 -21.88 6.82 -16.08
N ASP A 152 -22.45 7.38 -17.16
CA ASP A 152 -22.45 8.83 -17.42
C ASP A 152 -22.93 9.66 -16.21
#